data_AF-A0A958VKN3-F1
#
_entry.id   AF-A0A958VKN3-F1
#
_cell.length_a   1.000
_cell.length_b   1.000
_cell.length_c   1.000
_cell.angle_alpha   90.00
_cell.angle_beta   90.00
_cell.angle_gamma   90.00
#
_symmetry.space_group_name_H-M   'P 1'
#
loop_
_entity.id
_entity.type
_entity.pdbx_description
1 polymer ?
#
loop_
_entity_poly.entity_id
_entity_poly.type
_entity_poly.pdbx_seq_one_letter_code
_entity_poly.pdbx_strand_id
1 'polypeptide(L)'
;MILSNVVSAQHNPHHKKRELVNLDKFDDKLIHFGFSLGLNRAGFNMNTDLSRSDSNTRGIEMRPQMGFNLGIVSDLHLGTLFNLRFIPTLSFCQRNLVYRSLDINGDKSFYTKPVESTYL
;
A
#
# COMPACT_ATOMS: atom_id res chain seq x y z
N MET A 1 -29.87 -37.06 68.11
CA MET A 1 -29.55 -37.77 66.86
C MET A 1 -29.92 -36.82 65.72
N ILE A 2 -28.95 -36.09 65.17
CA ILE A 2 -29.16 -35.04 64.17
C ILE A 2 -29.03 -35.67 62.78
N LEU A 3 -30.06 -35.54 61.95
CA LEU A 3 -30.06 -35.96 60.55
C LEU A 3 -29.32 -34.91 59.72
N SER A 4 -28.25 -35.32 59.02
CA SER A 4 -27.53 -34.49 58.06
C SER A 4 -28.12 -34.70 56.66
N ASN A 5 -28.63 -33.63 56.06
CA ASN A 5 -29.04 -33.62 54.66
C ASN A 5 -27.78 -33.45 53.79
N VAL A 6 -27.45 -34.47 53.01
CA VAL A 6 -26.38 -34.38 52.01
C VAL A 6 -26.97 -33.75 50.74
N VAL A 7 -26.68 -32.47 50.53
CA VAL A 7 -26.92 -31.81 49.23
C VAL A 7 -25.82 -32.25 48.28
N SER A 8 -26.16 -33.11 47.33
CA SER A 8 -25.28 -33.41 46.20
C SER A 8 -25.47 -32.35 45.13
N ALA A 9 -24.42 -31.57 44.86
CA ALA A 9 -24.39 -30.65 43.73
C ALA A 9 -24.28 -31.47 42.43
N GLN A 10 -25.27 -31.37 41.55
CA GLN A 10 -25.17 -31.89 40.18
C GLN A 10 -24.16 -31.04 39.41
N HIS A 11 -22.91 -31.51 39.36
CA HIS A 11 -21.92 -31.00 38.41
C HIS A 11 -22.33 -31.48 37.02
N ASN A 12 -22.81 -30.57 36.16
CA ASN A 12 -23.12 -30.85 34.76
C ASN A 12 -21.84 -30.61 33.90
N PRO A 13 -21.12 -31.66 33.47
CA PRO A 13 -19.81 -31.51 32.83
C PRO A 13 -19.87 -31.06 31.36
N HIS A 14 -21.05 -30.71 30.83
CA HIS A 14 -21.24 -30.52 29.39
C HIS A 14 -21.05 -29.11 28.84
N HIS A 15 -20.70 -28.11 29.66
CA HIS A 15 -20.34 -26.79 29.14
C HIS A 15 -18.82 -26.67 28.93
N LYS A 16 -18.32 -27.34 27.88
CA LYS A 16 -16.99 -27.05 27.33
C LYS A 16 -17.05 -25.63 26.75
N LYS A 17 -16.40 -24.67 27.42
CA LYS A 17 -16.18 -23.31 26.87
C LYS A 17 -15.55 -23.49 25.49
N ARG A 18 -16.27 -23.14 24.42
CA ARG A 18 -15.65 -23.08 23.08
C ARG A 18 -14.61 -21.98 23.16
N GLU A 19 -13.34 -22.37 23.21
CA GLU A 19 -12.26 -21.43 23.01
C GLU A 19 -12.37 -20.91 21.58
N LEU A 20 -12.47 -19.59 21.45
CA LEU A 20 -12.51 -18.93 20.16
C LEU A 20 -11.10 -19.02 19.59
N VAL A 21 -10.87 -19.98 18.71
CA VAL A 21 -9.61 -20.11 17.97
C VAL A 21 -9.60 -19.03 16.89
N ASN A 22 -8.57 -18.19 16.92
CA ASN A 22 -8.38 -17.17 15.90
C ASN A 22 -8.22 -17.86 14.54
N LEU A 23 -9.05 -17.48 13.56
CA LEU A 23 -8.97 -17.96 12.17
C LEU A 23 -9.22 -19.47 11.98
N ASP A 24 -10.03 -20.10 12.83
CA ASP A 24 -10.37 -21.54 12.79
C ASP A 24 -10.80 -22.08 11.40
N LYS A 25 -11.43 -21.23 10.57
CA LYS A 25 -11.89 -21.58 9.21
C LYS A 25 -11.31 -20.69 8.13
N PHE A 26 -10.21 -20.01 8.43
CA PHE A 26 -9.59 -19.12 7.44
C PHE A 26 -8.95 -19.92 6.32
N ASP A 27 -8.20 -20.98 6.67
CA ASP A 27 -7.48 -21.81 5.70
C ASP A 27 -8.41 -22.63 4.80
N ASP A 28 -9.63 -22.94 5.27
CA ASP A 28 -10.64 -23.69 4.50
C ASP A 28 -11.28 -22.90 3.34
N LYS A 29 -10.97 -21.61 3.20
CA LYS A 29 -11.56 -20.78 2.15
C LYS A 29 -10.91 -21.06 0.80
N LEU A 30 -11.74 -21.26 -0.23
CA LEU A 30 -11.28 -21.42 -1.61
C LEU A 30 -10.48 -20.21 -2.10
N ILE A 31 -10.87 -18.99 -1.70
CA ILE A 31 -10.24 -17.75 -2.14
C ILE A 31 -9.91 -16.87 -0.92
N HIS A 32 -8.69 -16.34 -0.90
CA HIS A 32 -8.25 -15.32 0.03
C HIS A 32 -7.93 -14.02 -0.68
N PHE A 33 -8.32 -12.91 -0.06
CA PHE A 33 -8.00 -11.57 -0.53
C PHE A 33 -7.10 -10.87 0.48
N GLY A 34 -6.13 -10.13 -0.05
CA GLY A 34 -5.26 -9.24 0.70
C GLY A 34 -4.88 -8.03 -0.12
N PHE A 35 -4.00 -7.21 0.43
CA PHE A 35 -3.39 -6.10 -0.29
C PHE A 35 -1.91 -6.02 0.07
N SER A 36 -1.13 -5.43 -0.82
CA SER A 36 0.27 -5.08 -0.60
C SER A 36 0.41 -3.57 -0.74
N LEU A 37 1.23 -2.98 0.15
CA LEU A 37 1.53 -1.56 0.14
C LEU A 37 3.04 -1.40 0.20
N GLY A 38 3.61 -0.67 -0.74
CA GLY A 38 5.03 -0.35 -0.79
C GLY A 38 5.23 1.14 -1.00
N LEU A 39 6.39 1.66 -0.61
CA LEU A 39 6.81 3.02 -0.94
C LEU A 39 7.79 2.97 -2.12
N ASN A 40 7.70 3.94 -3.01
CA ASN A 40 8.62 4.09 -4.14
C ASN A 40 9.15 5.52 -4.21
N ARG A 41 10.25 5.71 -4.96
CA ARG A 41 10.77 7.03 -5.31
C ARG A 41 11.22 6.99 -6.75
N ALA A 42 10.43 7.61 -7.63
CA ALA A 42 10.69 7.62 -9.06
C ALA A 42 11.38 8.91 -9.51
N GLY A 43 12.35 8.77 -10.41
CA GLY A 43 13.05 9.88 -11.05
C GLY A 43 13.29 9.59 -12.53
N PHE A 44 13.62 10.60 -13.31
CA PHE A 44 14.09 10.46 -14.69
C PHE A 44 15.26 11.40 -14.99
N ASN A 45 16.18 10.97 -15.84
CA ASN A 45 17.26 11.81 -16.35
C ASN A 45 16.70 12.71 -17.44
N MET A 46 16.87 14.02 -17.30
CA MET A 46 16.48 14.99 -18.33
C MET A 46 17.73 15.55 -19.01
N ASN A 47 17.72 15.51 -20.34
CA ASN A 47 18.58 16.35 -21.15
C ASN A 47 17.71 17.47 -21.72
N THR A 48 17.90 18.69 -21.23
CA THR A 48 17.10 19.85 -21.63
C THR A 48 17.92 20.75 -22.54
N ASP A 49 17.52 20.80 -23.81
CA ASP A 49 18.02 21.81 -24.74
C ASP A 49 17.17 23.08 -24.58
N LEU A 50 17.72 24.06 -23.88
CA LEU A 50 17.08 25.35 -23.61
C LEU A 50 17.43 26.42 -24.65
N SER A 51 18.25 26.11 -25.67
CA SER A 51 18.68 27.12 -26.65
C SER A 51 17.56 27.59 -27.58
N ARG A 52 16.44 26.86 -27.65
CA ARG A 52 15.24 27.21 -28.42
C ARG A 52 14.11 27.77 -27.57
N SER A 53 14.36 28.10 -26.30
CA SER A 53 13.34 28.60 -25.39
C SER A 53 13.16 30.11 -25.55
N ASP A 54 11.97 30.53 -26.01
CA ASP A 54 11.60 31.95 -26.10
C ASP A 54 11.32 32.59 -24.72
N SER A 55 11.28 31.78 -23.65
CA SER A 55 11.02 32.25 -22.27
C SER A 55 12.31 32.55 -21.51
N ASN A 56 12.24 33.41 -20.48
CA ASN A 56 13.36 33.73 -19.57
C ASN A 56 13.76 32.55 -18.65
N THR A 57 13.49 31.32 -19.06
CA THR A 57 13.74 30.09 -18.32
C THR A 57 15.21 29.69 -18.50
N ARG A 58 15.92 29.56 -17.39
CA ARG A 58 17.37 29.28 -17.33
C ARG A 58 17.69 27.85 -16.88
N GLY A 59 16.69 27.11 -16.41
CA GLY A 59 16.89 25.73 -15.99
C GLY A 59 15.60 25.02 -15.67
N ILE A 60 15.60 23.71 -15.87
CA ILE A 60 14.54 22.79 -15.46
C ILE A 60 15.22 21.68 -14.67
N GLU A 61 14.77 21.45 -13.44
CA GLU A 61 15.32 20.43 -12.55
C GLU A 61 14.21 19.45 -12.15
N MET A 62 14.51 18.16 -12.16
CA MET A 62 13.61 17.12 -11.64
C MET A 62 13.90 16.87 -10.17
N ARG A 63 12.86 16.98 -9.33
CA ARG A 63 12.92 16.59 -7.92
C ARG A 63 12.03 15.37 -7.68
N PRO A 64 12.62 14.18 -7.47
CA PRO A 64 11.85 12.95 -7.28
C PRO A 64 11.08 13.04 -5.96
N GLN A 65 9.78 12.73 -5.99
CA GLN A 65 8.92 12.68 -4.81
C GLN A 65 8.71 11.22 -4.38
N MET A 66 8.23 11.06 -3.15
CA MET A 66 7.81 9.76 -2.66
C MET A 66 6.46 9.38 -3.30
N GLY A 67 6.37 8.16 -3.79
CA GLY A 67 5.15 7.53 -4.28
C GLY A 67 4.84 6.24 -3.50
N PHE A 68 3.81 5.52 -3.93
CA PHE A 68 3.45 4.24 -3.33
C PHE A 68 3.01 3.21 -4.38
N ASN A 69 3.19 1.93 -4.05
CA ASN A 69 2.71 0.80 -4.82
C ASN A 69 1.55 0.17 -4.06
N LEU A 70 0.46 -0.13 -4.75
CA LEU A 70 -0.72 -0.78 -4.20
C LEU A 70 -1.03 -2.01 -5.05
N GLY A 71 -0.92 -3.19 -4.45
CA GLY A 71 -1.31 -4.45 -5.10
C GLY A 71 -2.48 -5.08 -4.40
N ILE A 72 -3.43 -5.64 -5.16
CA ILE A 72 -4.47 -6.51 -4.61
C ILE A 72 -3.93 -7.93 -4.67
N VAL A 73 -3.98 -8.68 -3.58
CA VAL A 73 -3.53 -10.07 -3.54
C VAL A 73 -4.77 -10.96 -3.59
N SER A 74 -4.86 -11.82 -4.60
CA SER A 74 -5.89 -12.85 -4.70
C SER A 74 -5.21 -14.21 -4.72
N ASP A 75 -5.54 -15.06 -3.75
CA ASP A 75 -5.00 -16.41 -3.61
C ASP A 75 -6.14 -17.42 -3.77
N LEU A 76 -6.01 -18.32 -4.74
CA LEU A 76 -6.97 -19.38 -5.02
C LEU A 76 -6.37 -20.71 -4.59
N HIS A 77 -6.91 -21.30 -3.53
CA HIS A 77 -6.55 -22.63 -3.06
C HIS A 77 -7.24 -23.68 -3.93
N LEU A 78 -6.47 -24.38 -4.77
CA LEU A 78 -6.99 -25.43 -5.66
C LEU A 78 -6.87 -26.83 -5.04
N GLY A 79 -6.19 -26.95 -3.90
CA GLY A 79 -6.05 -28.17 -3.11
C GLY A 79 -5.16 -27.94 -1.89
N THR A 80 -4.74 -29.01 -1.21
CA THR A 80 -3.92 -28.94 0.01
C THR A 80 -2.47 -28.53 -0.24
N LEU A 81 -1.99 -28.62 -1.49
CA LEU A 81 -0.59 -28.41 -1.87
C LEU A 81 -0.41 -27.40 -3.00
N PHE A 82 -1.50 -26.84 -3.56
CA PHE A 82 -1.43 -25.99 -4.74
C PHE A 82 -2.34 -24.78 -4.65
N ASN A 83 -1.71 -23.61 -4.73
CA ASN A 83 -2.37 -22.31 -4.69
C ASN A 83 -1.96 -21.49 -5.92
N LEU A 84 -2.94 -20.85 -6.56
CA LEU A 84 -2.72 -19.90 -7.63
C LEU A 84 -2.88 -18.48 -7.08
N ARG A 85 -1.79 -17.70 -7.10
CA ARG A 85 -1.80 -16.31 -6.62
C ARG A 85 -1.73 -15.33 -7.78
N PHE A 86 -2.65 -14.38 -7.79
CA PHE A 86 -2.69 -13.24 -8.73
C PHE A 86 -2.51 -11.94 -7.95
N ILE A 87 -1.59 -11.07 -8.40
CA ILE A 87 -1.27 -9.80 -7.72
C ILE A 87 -1.24 -8.64 -8.72
N PRO A 88 -2.40 -8.12 -9.17
CA PRO A 88 -2.43 -6.89 -9.96
C PRO A 88 -1.91 -5.74 -9.08
N THR A 89 -0.94 -5.00 -9.59
CA THR A 89 -0.26 -3.93 -8.84
C THR A 89 -0.33 -2.62 -9.60
N LEU A 90 -0.58 -1.53 -8.88
CA LEU A 90 -0.48 -0.17 -9.38
C LEU A 90 0.71 0.51 -8.70
N SER A 91 1.56 1.19 -9.47
CA SER A 91 2.63 2.03 -8.93
C SER A 91 2.33 3.49 -9.21
N PHE A 92 2.03 4.24 -8.15
CA PHE A 92 1.82 5.68 -8.19
C PHE A 92 3.15 6.38 -7.95
N CYS A 93 3.55 7.20 -8.91
CA CYS A 93 4.80 7.93 -8.89
C CYS A 93 4.53 9.42 -9.07
N GLN A 94 5.21 10.26 -8.30
CA GLN A 94 5.16 11.71 -8.45
C GLN A 94 6.57 12.29 -8.53
N ARG A 95 6.72 13.34 -9.35
CA ARG A 95 7.97 14.06 -9.55
C ARG A 95 7.66 15.53 -9.72
N ASN A 96 8.48 16.41 -9.18
CA ASN A 96 8.28 17.85 -9.30
C ASN A 96 9.29 18.42 -10.29
N LEU A 97 8.81 19.09 -11.32
CA LEU A 97 9.64 19.87 -12.24
C LEU A 97 9.78 21.29 -11.71
N VAL A 98 11.00 21.68 -11.39
CA VAL A 98 11.32 23.02 -10.90
C VAL A 98 11.90 23.83 -12.05
N TYR A 99 11.12 24.80 -12.49
CA TYR A 99 11.52 25.79 -13.47
C TYR A 99 12.21 26.94 -12.76
N ARG A 100 13.40 27.29 -13.23
CA ARG A 100 14.13 28.49 -12.82
C ARG A 100 14.02 29.52 -13.92
N SER A 101 13.42 30.65 -13.61
CA SER A 101 13.32 31.78 -14.54
C SER A 101 13.97 33.01 -13.92
N LEU A 102 14.37 33.95 -14.77
CA LEU A 102 14.74 35.29 -14.31
C LEU A 102 13.52 36.21 -14.47
N ASP A 103 13.37 37.15 -13.55
CA ASP A 103 12.41 38.24 -13.69
C ASP A 103 13.03 39.41 -14.48
N ILE A 104 12.22 40.41 -14.84
CA ILE A 104 12.63 41.62 -15.56
C ILE A 104 13.73 42.38 -14.78
N ASN A 105 13.71 42.27 -13.44
CA ASN A 105 14.70 42.87 -12.55
C ASN A 105 15.97 42.01 -12.36
N GLY A 106 16.05 40.82 -12.98
CA GLY A 106 17.17 39.89 -12.82
C GLY A 106 17.08 38.95 -11.61
N ASP A 107 16.00 39.04 -10.84
CA ASP A 107 15.76 38.14 -9.69
C ASP A 107 15.41 36.72 -10.14
N LYS A 108 15.82 35.72 -9.36
CA LYS A 108 15.53 34.31 -9.64
C LYS A 108 14.14 33.96 -9.13
N SER A 109 13.25 33.54 -10.03
CA SER A 109 11.95 32.98 -9.70
C SER A 109 11.94 31.46 -9.88
N PHE A 110 11.24 30.76 -8.98
CA PHE A 110 11.09 29.32 -9.01
C PHE A 110 9.62 28.96 -9.16
N TYR A 111 9.30 28.18 -10.19
CA TYR A 111 7.97 27.63 -10.40
C TYR A 111 8.03 26.10 -10.37
N THR A 112 7.16 25.48 -9.57
CA THR A 112 7.13 24.03 -9.43
C THR A 112 5.89 23.47 -10.10
N LYS A 113 6.09 22.51 -11.01
CA LYS A 113 5.02 21.77 -11.68
C LYS A 113 5.06 20.30 -11.25
N PRO A 114 4.03 19.77 -10.58
CA PRO A 114 3.93 18.34 -10.30
C PRO A 114 3.69 17.56 -11.60
N VAL A 115 4.32 16.38 -11.68
CA VAL A 115 4.19 15.42 -12.78
C VAL A 115 3.94 14.04 -12.18
N GLU A 116 2.75 13.53 -12.40
CA GLU A 116 2.26 12.26 -11.85
C GLU A 116 2.28 11.15 -12.91
N SER A 117 2.44 9.91 -12.49
CA SER A 117 2.43 8.74 -13.37
C SER A 117 1.90 7.53 -12.62
N THR A 118 1.11 6.70 -13.31
CA THR A 118 0.61 5.42 -12.80
C THR A 118 1.08 4.30 -13.71
N TYR A 119 1.73 3.29 -13.14
CA TYR A 119 2.19 2.09 -13.86
C TYR A 119 1.39 0.86 -13.42
N LEU A 120 1.28 -0.12 -14.33
CA LEU A 120 0.66 -1.44 -14.14
C LEU A 120 1.73 -2.53 -13.99
#